data_AF-A0A379X3Q9-F1
#
_entry.id   AF-A0A379X3Q9-F1
#
_cell.length_a   1.000
_cell.length_b   1.000
_cell.length_c   1.000
_cell.angle_alpha   90.00
_cell.angle_beta   90.00
_cell.angle_gamma   90.00
#
_symmetry.space_group_name_H-M   'P 1'
#
loop_
_entity.id
_entity.type
_entity.pdbx_description
1 polymer ?
#
loop_
_entity_poly.entity_id
_entity_poly.type
_entity_poly.pdbx_seq_one_letter_code
_entity_poly.pdbx_strand_id
1 'polypeptide(L)'
;MRLLQTLIEEEWPDRAIIFANTKHRCEDIWGHLAADGHRVGLLTGDVAQKKRLRILDEFTRGDLDILVATDVAARGLHIPRRNARL
;
A
#
# COMPACT_ATOMS: atom_id res chain seq x y z
N MET A 1 1.98 2.73 -15.40
CA MET A 1 1.19 3.48 -14.40
C MET A 1 -0.25 3.72 -14.83
N ARG A 2 -0.54 4.13 -16.07
CA ARG A 2 -1.92 4.41 -16.55
C ARG A 2 -2.99 3.38 -16.13
N LEU A 3 -2.78 2.09 -16.38
CA LEU A 3 -3.76 1.07 -16.00
C LEU A 3 -4.05 1.04 -14.49
N LEU A 4 -3.03 1.21 -13.64
CA LEU A 4 -3.20 1.21 -12.19
C LEU A 4 -4.03 2.42 -11.72
N GLN A 5 -3.76 3.60 -12.29
CA GLN A 5 -4.53 4.82 -11.97
C GLN A 5 -6.00 4.65 -12.36
N THR A 6 -6.25 4.17 -13.59
CA THR A 6 -7.62 3.92 -14.05
C THR A 6 -8.37 2.97 -13.11
N LEU A 7 -7.74 1.88 -12.67
CA LEU A 7 -8.37 0.95 -11.73
C LEU A 7 -8.65 1.58 -10.36
N ILE A 8 -7.74 2.41 -9.84
CA ILE A 8 -7.94 3.11 -8.56
C ILE A 8 -9.08 4.12 -8.67
N GLU A 9 -9.15 4.87 -9.78
CA GLU A 9 -10.18 5.88 -10.02
C GLU A 9 -11.56 5.28 -10.25
N GLU A 10 -11.65 4.15 -10.98
CA GLU A 10 -12.93 3.49 -11.28
C GLU A 10 -13.51 2.75 -10.07
N GLU A 11 -12.69 2.05 -9.29
CA GLU A 11 -13.19 1.26 -8.15
C GLU A 11 -13.26 2.03 -6.84
N TRP A 12 -12.50 3.12 -6.71
CA TRP A 12 -12.38 3.95 -5.50
C TRP A 12 -12.34 3.12 -4.20
N PRO A 13 -11.38 2.18 -4.06
CA PRO A 13 -11.38 1.25 -2.95
C PRO A 13 -11.16 1.99 -1.62
N ASP A 14 -11.94 1.65 -0.60
CA ASP A 14 -11.76 2.18 0.76
C ASP A 14 -10.33 1.95 1.28
N ARG A 15 -9.75 0.78 0.92
CA ARG A 15 -8.36 0.41 1.21
C ARG A 15 -7.83 -0.56 0.14
N ALA A 16 -6.63 -0.33 -0.36
CA ALA A 16 -5.97 -1.18 -1.34
C ALA A 16 -4.53 -1.55 -0.94
N ILE A 17 -4.09 -2.75 -1.34
CA ILE A 17 -2.69 -3.17 -1.21
C ILE A 17 -2.15 -3.51 -2.59
N ILE A 18 -1.03 -2.90 -2.97
CA ILE A 18 -0.37 -3.10 -4.25
C ILE A 18 0.93 -3.85 -4.02
N PHE A 19 1.04 -5.05 -4.58
CA PHE A 19 2.26 -5.83 -4.50
C PHE A 19 3.16 -5.64 -5.73
N ALA A 20 4.46 -5.53 -5.49
CA ALA A 20 5.46 -5.53 -6.55
C ALA A 20 6.74 -6.31 -6.16
N ASN A 21 7.39 -6.91 -7.14
CA ASN A 21 8.46 -7.88 -6.93
C ASN A 21 9.76 -7.27 -6.37
N THR A 22 10.00 -5.97 -6.58
CA THR A 22 11.24 -5.30 -6.16
C THR A 22 10.96 -4.05 -5.34
N LYS A 23 11.87 -3.74 -4.41
CA LYS A 23 11.84 -2.50 -3.63
C LYS A 23 11.77 -1.27 -4.53
N HIS A 24 12.61 -1.22 -5.56
CA HIS A 24 12.65 -0.09 -6.49
C HIS A 24 11.30 0.12 -7.18
N ARG A 25 10.64 -0.96 -7.64
CA ARG A 25 9.31 -0.87 -8.23
C ARG A 25 8.25 -0.37 -7.22
N CYS A 26 8.36 -0.78 -5.96
CA CYS A 26 7.48 -0.28 -4.90
C CYS A 26 7.68 1.22 -4.67
N GLU A 27 8.93 1.69 -4.66
CA GLU A 27 9.28 3.10 -4.52
C GLU A 27 8.76 3.94 -5.70
N ASP A 28 8.88 3.43 -6.93
CA ASP A 28 8.35 4.10 -8.13
C ASP A 28 6.83 4.26 -8.06
N ILE A 29 6.11 3.18 -7.69
CA ILE A 29 4.65 3.20 -7.57
C ILE A 29 4.23 4.13 -6.43
N TRP A 30 4.88 4.03 -5.27
CA TRP A 30 4.62 4.90 -4.12
C TRP A 30 4.84 6.37 -4.47
N GLY A 31 5.95 6.71 -5.12
CA GLY A 31 6.29 8.07 -5.49
C GLY A 31 5.29 8.65 -6.48
N HIS A 32 4.85 7.84 -7.45
CA HIS A 32 3.81 8.24 -8.40
C HIS A 32 2.48 8.54 -7.69
N LEU A 33 2.00 7.61 -6.85
CA LEU A 33 0.73 7.79 -6.14
C LEU A 33 0.76 8.92 -5.11
N ALA A 34 1.90 9.12 -4.45
CA ALA A 34 2.09 10.23 -3.51
C ALA A 34 2.10 11.58 -4.23
N ALA A 35 2.71 11.66 -5.42
CA ALA A 35 2.70 12.86 -6.25
C ALA A 35 1.29 13.20 -6.76
N ASP A 36 0.46 12.19 -7.00
CA ASP A 36 -0.96 12.34 -7.38
C ASP A 36 -1.86 12.65 -6.17
N GLY A 37 -1.31 12.75 -4.95
CA GLY A 37 -2.03 13.18 -3.74
C GLY A 37 -2.74 12.05 -2.98
N HIS A 38 -2.52 10.78 -3.34
CA HIS A 38 -3.08 9.65 -2.61
C HIS A 38 -2.43 9.47 -1.24
N ARG A 39 -3.22 9.02 -0.25
CA ARG A 39 -2.71 8.64 1.08
C ARG A 39 -2.08 7.25 1.01
N VAL A 40 -0.80 7.21 0.62
CA VAL A 40 -0.09 5.97 0.28
C VAL A 40 1.09 5.69 1.21
N GLY A 41 1.15 4.47 1.75
CA GLY A 41 2.27 3.94 2.52
C GLY A 41 3.17 3.02 1.70
N LEU A 42 4.44 2.90 2.11
CA LEU A 42 5.42 2.00 1.51
C LEU A 42 5.95 1.00 2.56
N LEU A 43 5.82 -0.29 2.27
CA LEU A 43 6.29 -1.37 3.14
C LEU A 43 7.20 -2.35 2.40
N THR A 44 8.52 -2.17 2.58
CA THR A 44 9.55 -3.04 2.03
C THR A 44 10.30 -3.78 3.13
N GLY A 45 11.08 -4.81 2.76
CA GLY A 45 11.73 -5.71 3.72
C GLY A 45 12.82 -5.04 4.59
N ASP A 46 13.32 -3.89 4.17
CA ASP A 46 14.32 -3.08 4.87
C ASP A 46 13.71 -1.99 5.77
N VAL A 47 12.38 -1.87 5.81
CA VAL A 47 11.70 -0.98 6.75
C VAL A 47 11.87 -1.51 8.18
N ALA A 48 12.46 -0.70 9.06
CA ALA A 48 12.62 -1.03 10.47
C ALA A 48 11.28 -1.42 11.12
N GLN A 49 11.30 -2.43 12.00
CA GLN A 49 10.09 -3.02 12.58
C GLN A 49 9.15 -2.00 13.24
N LYS A 50 9.71 -1.00 13.96
CA LYS A 50 8.92 0.08 14.56
C LYS A 50 8.17 0.92 13.52
N LYS A 51 8.82 1.24 12.39
CA LYS A 51 8.22 1.98 11.29
C LYS A 51 7.18 1.11 10.56
N ARG A 52 7.46 -0.18 10.37
CA ARG A 52 6.49 -1.15 9.83
C ARG A 52 5.21 -1.16 10.64
N LEU A 53 5.28 -1.31 11.96
CA LEU A 53 4.10 -1.33 12.83
C LEU A 53 3.30 -0.03 12.74
N ARG A 54 3.97 1.12 12.66
CA ARG A 54 3.32 2.41 12.49
C ARG A 54 2.57 2.52 11.16
N ILE A 55 3.21 2.16 10.05
CA ILE A 55 2.58 2.20 8.71
C ILE A 55 1.35 1.28 8.67
N LEU A 56 1.43 0.12 9.33
CA LEU A 56 0.30 -0.80 9.42
C LEU A 56 -0.83 -0.30 10.30
N ASP A 57 -0.52 0.38 11.41
CA ASP A 57 -1.54 1.05 12.24
C ASP A 57 -2.25 2.14 11.43
N GLU A 58 -1.50 3.02 10.77
CA GLU A 58 -2.02 4.11 9.92
C GLU A 58 -2.91 3.54 8.79
N PHE A 59 -2.49 2.46 8.13
CA PHE A 59 -3.30 1.78 7.11
C PHE A 59 -4.56 1.12 7.69
N THR A 60 -4.46 0.46 8.84
CA THR A 60 -5.60 -0.21 9.48
C THR A 60 -6.65 0.78 9.98
N ARG A 61 -6.21 1.96 10.43
CA ARG A 61 -7.07 3.05 10.89
C ARG A 61 -7.72 3.85 9.76
N GLY A 62 -7.23 3.70 8.53
CA GLY A 62 -7.69 4.47 7.37
C GLY A 62 -7.05 5.86 7.25
N ASP A 63 -5.92 6.07 7.93
CA ASP A 63 -5.06 7.25 7.71
C ASP A 63 -4.31 7.12 6.38
N LEU A 64 -4.04 5.88 5.95
CA LEU A 64 -3.57 5.51 4.61
C LEU A 64 -4.63 4.68 3.89
N ASP A 65 -4.90 5.03 2.63
CA ASP A 65 -5.83 4.32 1.74
C ASP A 65 -5.13 3.22 0.95
N ILE A 66 -3.86 3.42 0.62
CA ILE A 66 -3.11 2.51 -0.25
C ILE A 66 -1.82 2.09 0.45
N LEU A 67 -1.50 0.80 0.40
CA LEU A 67 -0.22 0.26 0.87
C LEU A 67 0.52 -0.41 -0.29
N VAL A 68 1.71 0.07 -0.62
CA VAL A 68 2.59 -0.56 -1.62
C VAL A 68 3.59 -1.44 -0.88
N ALA A 69 3.70 -2.71 -1.26
CA ALA A 69 4.56 -3.66 -0.55
C ALA A 69 5.24 -4.70 -1.46
N THR A 70 6.34 -5.28 -0.99
CA THR A 70 6.90 -6.49 -1.60
C THR A 70 6.28 -7.74 -1.00
N ASP A 71 6.25 -8.86 -1.74
CA ASP A 71 5.71 -10.14 -1.26
C ASP A 71 6.38 -10.61 0.04
N VAL A 72 7.68 -10.36 0.19
CA VAL A 72 8.44 -10.71 1.39
C VAL A 72 8.00 -9.85 2.57
N ALA A 73 7.80 -8.54 2.37
CA ALA A 73 7.34 -7.64 3.41
C ALA A 73 5.88 -7.92 3.82
N ALA A 74 5.09 -8.46 2.88
CA ALA A 74 3.69 -8.83 3.08
C ALA A 74 3.50 -10.04 4.01
N ARG A 75 4.49 -10.94 4.08
CA ARG A 75 4.43 -12.11 4.96
C ARG A 75 4.35 -11.64 6.42
N GLY A 76 3.33 -12.09 7.13
CA GLY A 76 3.04 -11.66 8.50
C GLY A 76 2.19 -10.39 8.62
N LEU A 77 1.60 -9.87 7.53
CA LEU A 77 0.52 -8.89 7.60
C LEU A 77 -0.76 -9.53 8.13
N HIS A 78 -0.99 -9.49 9.44
CA HIS A 78 -2.32 -9.71 10.00
C HIS A 78 -3.09 -8.39 10.01
N ILE A 79 -3.69 -8.04 8.87
CA ILE A 79 -4.63 -6.92 8.78
C ILE A 79 -6.04 -7.50 8.89
N PRO A 80 -6.83 -7.14 9.93
CA PRO A 80 -8.21 -7.60 10.04
C PRO A 80 -9.00 -7.23 8.79
N ARG A 81 -9.55 -8.23 8.09
CA ARG A 81 -10.36 -8.01 6.88
C ARG A 81 -11.64 -7.27 7.28
N ARG A 82 -11.75 -5.99 6.92
CA ARG A 82 -13.01 -5.26 6.95
C ARG A 82 -13.42 -4.93 5.52
N ASN A 83 -14.31 -5.77 4.98
CA ASN A 83 -15.06 -5.65 3.73
C ASN A 83 -14.29 -5.05 2.54
N ALA A 84 -13.44 -5.85 1.91
CA ALA A 84 -13.13 -5.64 0.49
C ALA A 84 -14.27 -6.28 -0.31
N ARG A 85 -15.11 -5.46 -0.95
CA ARG A 85 -15.95 -5.97 -2.05
C ARG A 85 -15.02 -6.14 -3.24
N LEU A 86 -15.00 -7.36 -3.77
CA LEU A 86 -14.47 -7.66 -5.11
C LEU A 86 -15.46 -7.15 -6.16
#